data_AF-A0A388KZ88-F1
#
_entry.id   AF-A0A388KZ88-F1
#
_cell.length_a   1.000
_cell.length_b   1.000
_cell.length_c   1.000
_cell.angle_alpha   90.00
_cell.angle_beta   90.00
_cell.angle_gamma   90.00
#
_symmetry.space_group_name_H-M   'P 1'
#
loop_
_entity.id
_entity.type
_entity.pdbx_description
1 polymer ?
#
loop_
_entity_poly.entity_id
_entity_poly.type
_entity_poly.pdbx_seq_one_letter_code
_entity_poly.pdbx_strand_id
1 'polypeptide(L)'
;MSEKVLFEDIFKILTRDPEGKKFDRVSRYVCRSEQFEMDLILDINVDIYPLKEGEKFALALAPTLNLDGTPDEGVFDQVSCCWSNIFLVAHTKSIAVK
;
A
#
# COMPACT_ATOMS: atom_id res chain seq x y z
N MET A 1 16.15 -17.15 2.29
CA MET A 1 14.68 -17.34 2.32
C MET A 1 14.16 -16.84 3.66
N SER A 2 14.16 -15.53 3.88
CA SER A 2 13.48 -14.91 5.03
C SER A 2 12.59 -13.83 4.44
N GLU A 3 11.46 -14.23 3.88
CA GLU A 3 10.46 -13.27 3.44
C GLU A 3 9.73 -12.77 4.67
N LYS A 4 10.21 -11.65 5.21
CA LYS A 4 9.55 -10.92 6.29
C LYS A 4 8.45 -10.01 5.73
N VAL A 5 7.63 -10.55 4.82
CA VAL A 5 6.41 -9.89 4.39
C VAL A 5 5.30 -10.37 5.33
N LEU A 6 4.72 -9.45 6.10
CA LEU A 6 3.63 -9.75 7.04
C LEU A 6 2.35 -10.10 6.31
N PHE A 7 2.14 -9.49 5.14
CA PHE A 7 0.95 -9.66 4.34
C PHE A 7 1.24 -9.32 2.89
N GLU A 8 0.79 -10.15 1.96
CA GLU A 8 0.84 -9.87 0.53
C GLU A 8 -0.46 -10.36 -0.10
N ASP A 9 -1.11 -9.50 -0.89
CA ASP A 9 -2.31 -9.88 -1.62
C ASP A 9 -2.54 -8.98 -2.83
N ILE A 10 -3.36 -9.46 -3.77
CA ILE A 10 -3.79 -8.72 -4.95
C ILE A 10 -5.21 -8.20 -4.71
N PHE A 11 -5.35 -6.89 -4.80
CA PHE A 11 -6.61 -6.19 -4.63
C PHE A 11 -7.12 -5.67 -5.97
N LYS A 12 -8.43 -5.80 -6.18
CA LYS A 12 -9.15 -5.17 -7.28
C LYS A 12 -9.91 -3.94 -6.78
N ILE A 13 -9.80 -2.84 -7.51
CA ILE A 13 -10.50 -1.60 -7.20
C ILE A 13 -11.96 -1.72 -7.63
N LEU A 14 -12.87 -1.58 -6.68
CA LEU A 14 -14.32 -1.62 -6.92
C LEU A 14 -14.86 -0.24 -7.26
N THR A 15 -14.55 0.75 -6.43
CA THR A 15 -15.10 2.11 -6.57
C THR A 15 -14.09 3.12 -6.06
N ARG A 16 -14.03 4.27 -6.75
CA ARG A 16 -13.26 5.43 -6.36
C ARG A 16 -14.20 6.50 -5.79
N ASP A 17 -13.85 7.02 -4.62
CA ASP A 17 -14.53 8.15 -3.96
C ASP A 17 -16.06 7.95 -3.79
N PRO A 18 -16.51 6.94 -3.01
CA PRO A 18 -17.95 6.66 -2.84
C PRO A 18 -18.74 7.82 -2.21
N GLU A 19 -18.07 8.71 -1.46
CA GLU A 19 -18.67 9.91 -0.85
C GLU A 19 -18.43 11.19 -1.69
N GLY A 20 -17.92 11.05 -2.92
CA GLY A 20 -17.48 12.15 -3.76
C GLY A 20 -16.07 12.64 -3.43
N LYS A 21 -15.46 13.36 -4.38
CA LYS A 21 -14.09 13.85 -4.27
C LYS A 21 -14.01 15.01 -3.29
N LYS A 22 -13.53 14.75 -2.08
CA LYS A 22 -13.32 15.78 -1.03
C LYS A 22 -11.95 16.48 -1.15
N PHE A 23 -10.96 15.79 -1.71
CA PHE A 23 -9.58 16.28 -1.82
C PHE A 23 -9.11 16.19 -3.28
N ASP A 24 -8.42 17.22 -3.77
CA ASP A 24 -7.99 17.24 -5.17
C ASP A 24 -6.91 16.22 -5.50
N ARG A 25 -6.01 15.99 -4.55
CA ARG A 25 -4.81 15.16 -4.71
C ARG A 25 -4.93 13.78 -4.08
N VAL A 26 -5.96 13.53 -3.28
CA VAL A 26 -6.14 12.26 -2.57
C VAL A 26 -7.50 11.70 -2.93
N SER A 27 -7.52 10.46 -3.39
CA SER A 27 -8.75 9.71 -3.60
C SER A 27 -8.81 8.52 -2.65
N ARG A 28 -10.02 8.22 -2.19
CA ARG A 28 -10.34 7.05 -1.37
C ARG A 28 -10.78 5.93 -2.29
N TYR A 29 -10.04 4.83 -2.26
CA TYR A 29 -10.34 3.64 -3.05
C TYR A 29 -10.95 2.57 -2.15
N VAL A 30 -12.06 1.99 -2.60
CA VAL A 30 -12.62 0.78 -2.02
C VAL A 30 -12.19 -0.38 -2.90
N CYS A 31 -11.46 -1.31 -2.32
CA CYS A 31 -10.84 -2.43 -2.99
C CYS A 31 -11.25 -3.73 -2.33
N ARG A 32 -11.26 -4.81 -3.12
CA ARG A 32 -11.54 -6.16 -2.63
C ARG A 32 -10.45 -7.12 -3.05
N SER A 33 -10.03 -7.96 -2.11
CA SER A 33 -9.06 -9.03 -2.34
C SER A 33 -9.62 -10.06 -3.32
N GLU A 34 -8.74 -10.61 -4.17
CA GLU A 34 -9.10 -11.74 -5.02
C GLU A 34 -9.00 -13.10 -4.30
N GLN A 35 -8.18 -13.21 -3.26
CA GLN A 35 -7.86 -14.49 -2.63
C GLN A 35 -8.58 -14.72 -1.30
N PHE A 36 -8.70 -13.69 -0.46
CA PHE A 36 -9.09 -13.84 0.95
C PHE A 36 -10.43 -13.16 1.29
N GLU A 37 -11.17 -12.69 0.29
CA GLU A 37 -12.44 -11.95 0.46
C GLU A 37 -12.34 -10.77 1.46
N MET A 38 -11.18 -10.12 1.55
CA MET A 38 -10.98 -8.93 2.37
C MET A 38 -11.44 -7.66 1.65
N ASP A 39 -12.08 -6.76 2.38
CA ASP A 39 -12.37 -5.41 1.94
C ASP A 39 -11.28 -4.45 2.45
N LEU A 40 -10.75 -3.62 1.57
CA LEU A 40 -9.68 -2.66 1.85
C LEU A 40 -10.16 -1.25 1.46
N ILE A 41 -9.99 -0.29 2.36
CA ILE A 41 -10.20 1.13 2.08
C ILE A 41 -8.83 1.81 2.17
N LEU A 42 -8.41 2.46 1.08
CA LEU A 42 -7.08 3.06 0.99
C LEU A 42 -7.14 4.47 0.39
N ASP A 43 -6.51 5.42 1.07
CA ASP A 43 -6.36 6.79 0.60
C ASP A 43 -5.02 6.93 -0.14
N ILE A 44 -5.05 7.20 -1.45
CA ILE A 44 -3.85 7.30 -2.30
C ILE A 44 -3.74 8.69 -2.89
N ASN A 45 -2.51 9.20 -2.97
CA ASN A 45 -2.21 10.40 -3.73
C ASN A 45 -2.26 10.12 -5.24
N VAL A 46 -3.30 10.62 -5.91
CA VAL A 46 -3.58 10.35 -7.32
C VAL A 46 -2.65 11.07 -8.29
N ASP A 47 -1.95 12.11 -7.85
CA ASP A 47 -0.95 12.81 -8.67
C ASP A 47 0.32 11.96 -8.86
N ILE A 48 0.64 11.13 -7.85
CA ILE A 48 1.83 10.28 -7.83
C ILE A 48 1.51 8.89 -8.39
N TYR A 49 0.37 8.32 -7.97
CA TYR A 49 -0.02 6.97 -8.35
C TYR A 49 -1.49 6.92 -8.78
N PRO A 50 -1.79 7.22 -10.06
CA PRO A 50 -3.14 7.27 -10.56
C PRO A 50 -3.69 5.85 -10.79
N LEU A 51 -4.67 5.45 -9.97
CA LEU A 51 -5.36 4.17 -10.12
C LEU A 51 -6.77 4.35 -10.66
N LYS A 52 -7.21 3.37 -11.48
CA LYS A 52 -8.54 3.35 -12.11
C LYS A 52 -9.45 2.28 -11.53
N GLU A 53 -10.76 2.50 -11.61
CA GLU A 53 -11.74 1.49 -11.23
C GLU A 53 -11.61 0.23 -12.09
N GLY A 54 -11.68 -0.95 -11.47
CA GLY A 54 -11.49 -2.24 -12.11
C GLY A 54 -10.02 -2.68 -12.27
N GLU A 55 -9.06 -1.80 -11.99
CA GLU A 55 -7.63 -2.13 -11.99
C GLU A 55 -7.28 -3.02 -10.80
N LYS A 56 -6.23 -3.84 -10.97
CA LYS A 56 -5.69 -4.71 -9.92
C LYS A 56 -4.31 -4.22 -9.51
N PHE A 57 -4.02 -4.22 -8.22
CA PHE A 57 -2.69 -3.92 -7.70
C PHE A 57 -2.31 -4.92 -6.62
N ALA A 58 -1.02 -5.19 -6.49
CA ALA A 58 -0.47 -5.98 -5.40
C ALA A 58 -0.13 -5.05 -4.23
N LEU A 59 -0.50 -5.45 -3.02
CA LEU A 59 -0.16 -4.77 -1.78
C LEU A 59 0.62 -5.72 -0.89
N ALA A 60 1.79 -5.28 -0.44
CA ALA A 60 2.62 -5.99 0.51
C ALA A 60 2.86 -5.11 1.75
N LEU A 61 2.72 -5.70 2.94
CA LEU A 61 3.08 -5.09 4.22
C LEU A 61 4.31 -5.80 4.76
N ALA A 62 5.35 -5.04 5.09
CA ALA A 62 6.57 -5.54 5.71
C ALA A 62 6.90 -4.69 6.95
N PRO A 63 7.54 -5.29 7.99
CA PRO A 63 7.93 -4.57 9.20
C PRO A 63 9.23 -3.78 9.02
N THR A 64 9.99 -4.07 7.97
CA THR A 64 11.26 -3.43 7.63
C THR A 64 11.41 -3.39 6.12
N LEU A 65 12.03 -2.31 5.63
CA LEU A 65 12.45 -2.17 4.24
C LEU A 65 13.80 -2.85 3.98
N ASN A 66 14.51 -3.29 5.01
CA ASN A 66 15.80 -3.94 4.84
C ASN A 66 15.61 -5.39 4.38
N LEU A 67 16.25 -5.77 3.26
CA LEU A 67 16.20 -7.13 2.71
C LEU A 67 16.86 -8.17 3.61
N ASP A 68 17.78 -7.73 4.48
CA ASP A 68 18.39 -8.57 5.52
C ASP A 68 17.46 -8.79 6.74
N GLY A 69 16.34 -8.06 6.78
CA GLY A 69 15.34 -8.16 7.83
C GLY A 69 15.76 -7.52 9.15
N THR A 70 16.79 -6.67 9.16
CA THR A 70 17.14 -5.87 10.33
C THR A 70 16.02 -4.86 10.65
N PRO A 71 15.79 -4.51 11.93
CA PRO A 71 14.81 -3.49 12.29
C PRO A 71 15.16 -2.15 11.66
N ASP A 72 14.16 -1.33 11.34
CA ASP A 72 14.38 0.04 10.87
C ASP A 72 15.09 0.87 11.95
N GLU A 73 16.21 1.50 11.60
CA GLU A 73 16.98 2.40 12.47
C GLU A 73 16.37 3.81 12.54
N GLY A 74 15.26 4.05 11.84
CA GLY A 74 14.55 5.33 11.81
C GLY A 74 15.20 6.37 10.91
N VAL A 75 16.10 5.93 10.03
CA VAL A 75 16.79 6.78 9.05
C VAL A 75 16.47 6.26 7.65
N PHE A 76 15.73 7.06 6.90
CA PHE A 76 15.44 6.75 5.49
C PHE A 76 16.59 7.26 4.61
N ASP A 77 17.38 6.33 4.07
CA ASP A 77 18.40 6.63 3.07
C ASP A 77 17.92 6.23 1.66
N GLN A 78 17.75 7.23 0.80
CA GLN A 78 17.19 7.03 -0.54
C GLN A 78 18.16 6.31 -1.48
N VAL A 79 19.48 6.37 -1.25
CA VAL A 79 20.49 5.80 -2.17
C VAL A 79 20.75 4.31 -1.96
N SER A 80 20.39 3.74 -0.81
CA SER A 80 20.58 2.30 -0.49
C SER A 80 19.30 1.46 -0.64
N CYS A 81 18.19 2.07 -1.08
CA CYS A 81 16.91 1.39 -1.22
C CYS A 81 16.89 0.47 -2.46
N CYS A 82 17.21 -0.81 -2.25
CA CYS A 82 17.37 -1.84 -3.29
C CYS A 82 16.05 -2.52 -3.75
N TRP A 83 14.88 -1.94 -3.45
CA TRP A 83 13.59 -2.49 -3.89
C TRP A 83 13.21 -1.95 -5.26
N SER A 84 13.85 -2.46 -6.30
CA SER A 84 13.69 -2.02 -7.70
C SER A 84 12.28 -2.18 -8.27
N ASN A 85 11.38 -2.92 -7.60
CA ASN A 85 10.08 -3.35 -8.14
C ASN A 85 8.86 -2.84 -7.33
N ILE A 86 9.01 -1.89 -6.39
CA ILE A 86 7.87 -1.30 -5.69
C ILE A 86 7.47 0.03 -6.35
N PHE A 87 6.21 0.13 -6.77
CA PHE A 87 5.65 1.33 -7.42
C PHE A 87 5.31 2.48 -6.46
N LEU A 88 4.96 2.17 -5.21
CA LEU A 88 4.68 3.15 -4.16
C LEU A 88 5.04 2.57 -2.78
N VAL A 89 5.89 3.27 -2.02
CA VAL A 89 6.22 2.92 -0.63
C VAL A 89 5.56 3.95 0.29
N ALA A 90 4.81 3.46 1.29
CA ALA A 90 4.22 4.28 2.34
C ALA A 90 4.67 3.77 3.70
N HIS A 91 5.26 4.66 4.50
CA HIS A 91 5.50 4.36 5.91
C HIS A 91 4.20 4.58 6.68
N THR A 92 3.67 3.52 7.29
CA THR A 92 2.39 3.57 7.99
C THR A 92 2.55 3.13 9.43
N LYS A 93 1.79 3.76 10.33
CA LYS A 93 1.63 3.29 11.71
C LYS A 93 0.27 2.62 11.81
N SER A 94 0.23 1.36 12.23
CA SER A 94 -1.03 0.67 12.47
C SER A 94 -1.74 1.30 13.67
N ILE A 95 -2.94 1.82 13.45
CA ILE A 95 -3.81 2.39 14.47
C ILE A 95 -5.10 1.59 14.42
N ALA A 96 -5.29 0.69 15.39
CA ALA A 96 -6.57 0.01 15.59
C ALA A 96 -7.48 0.95 16.40
N VAL A 97 -8.54 1.44 15.76
CA VAL A 97 -9.61 2.13 16.49
C VAL A 97 -10.47 1.03 17.12
N LYS A 98 -10.49 1.00 18.46
CA LYS A 98 -11.21 0.01 19.26
C LYS A 98 -12.68 0.35 19.39
#